data_AF-A0A3A6NFF7-F1
#
_entry.id   AF-A0A3A6NFF7-F1
#
_cell.length_a   1.000
_cell.length_b   1.000
_cell.length_c   1.000
_cell.angle_alpha   90.00
_cell.angle_beta   90.00
_cell.angle_gamma   90.00
#
_symmetry.space_group_name_H-M   'P 1'
#
loop_
_entity.id
_entity.type
_entity.pdbx_description
1 polymer ?
#
loop_
_entity_poly.entity_id
_entity_poly.type
_entity_poly.pdbx_seq_one_letter_code
_entity_poly.pdbx_strand_id
1 'polypeptide(L)' 'MKTFFIIHLILGIWLALVNFTPIMAPTSLALNNVIIGVIIAVYNAYYLFARRNVEVKES' A
#
# COMPACT_ATOMS: atom_id res chain seq x y z
N MET A 1 3.39 13.87 -2.56
CA MET A 1 4.21 13.26 -3.63
C MET A 1 5.27 12.30 -3.06
N LYS A 2 6.38 12.77 -2.46
CA LYS A 2 7.49 11.88 -2.02
C LYS A 2 7.11 10.84 -0.96
N THR A 3 6.37 11.22 0.08
CA THR A 3 5.97 10.29 1.16
C THR A 3 5.06 9.17 0.68
N PHE A 4 4.10 9.48 -0.21
CA PHE A 4 3.22 8.47 -0.82
C PHE A 4 4.02 7.45 -1.63
N PHE A 5 4.94 7.94 -2.46
CA PHE A 5 5.83 7.10 -3.27
C PHE A 5 6.74 6.22 -2.39
N ILE A 6 7.36 6.80 -1.35
CA ILE A 6 8.25 6.07 -0.43
C ILE A 6 7.50 4.94 0.29
N ILE A 7 6.28 5.18 0.78
CA ILE A 7 5.48 4.15 1.45
C ILE A 7 5.16 3.01 0.49
N HIS A 8 4.71 3.31 -0.73
CA HIS A 8 4.40 2.27 -1.72
C HIS A 8 5.65 1.50 -2.16
N LEU A 9 6.79 2.19 -2.26
CA LEU A 9 8.07 1.57 -2.60
C LEU A 9 8.51 0.59 -1.52
N ILE A 10 8.48 0.98 -0.24
CA ILE A 10 8.86 0.12 0.88
C ILE A 10 7.91 -1.09 0.98
N LEU A 11 6.59 -0.86 0.89
CA LEU A 11 5.60 -1.94 0.93
C LEU A 11 5.72 -2.89 -0.26
N GLY A 12 6.00 -2.36 -1.45
CA GLY A 12 6.22 -3.15 -2.66
C GLY A 12 7.48 -4.02 -2.57
N ILE A 13 8.59 -3.47 -2.05
CA ILE A 13 9.82 -4.23 -1.81
C ILE A 13 9.57 -5.33 -0.77
N TRP A 14 8.84 -5.03 0.31
CA TRP A 14 8.49 -6.03 1.32
C TRP A 14 7.65 -7.17 0.73
N LEU A 15 6.60 -6.85 -0.03
CA LEU A 15 5.76 -7.82 -0.73
C LEU A 15 6.58 -8.72 -1.66
N ALA A 16 7.49 -8.14 -2.45
CA ALA A 16 8.38 -8.93 -3.29
C ALA A 16 9.25 -9.86 -2.43
N LEU A 17 9.91 -9.33 -1.40
CA LEU A 17 10.81 -10.10 -0.55
C LEU A 17 10.10 -11.27 0.13
N VAL A 18 8.92 -11.07 0.73
CA VAL A 18 8.18 -12.17 1.38
C VAL A 18 7.64 -13.21 0.41
N ASN A 19 7.34 -12.86 -0.84
CA ASN A 19 6.89 -13.82 -1.86
C ASN A 19 8.03 -14.59 -2.54
N PHE A 20 9.23 -14.00 -2.63
CA PHE A 20 10.40 -14.64 -3.23
C PHE A 20 11.30 -15.37 -2.23
N THR A 21 11.00 -15.30 -0.92
CA THR A 21 11.78 -15.98 0.11
C THR A 21 10.90 -16.88 0.98
N PRO A 22 11.40 -18.04 1.45
CA PRO A 22 10.64 -18.98 2.27
C PRO A 22 10.59 -18.56 3.76
N ILE A 23 10.47 -17.26 4.04
CA ILE A 23 10.46 -16.72 5.41
C ILE A 23 9.10 -16.84 6.11
N MET A 24 8.02 -17.20 5.40
CA MET A 24 6.68 -17.38 5.99
C MET A 24 5.98 -18.63 5.44
N ALA A 25 5.14 -19.23 6.29
CA ALA A 25 4.25 -20.31 5.88
C ALA A 25 3.19 -19.80 4.87
N PRO A 26 2.70 -20.65 3.94
CA PRO A 26 1.80 -20.22 2.86
C PRO A 26 0.54 -19.48 3.33
N THR A 27 -0.09 -19.95 4.41
CA THR A 27 -1.29 -19.34 5.00
C THR A 27 -1.00 -17.94 5.57
N SER A 28 0.13 -17.80 6.26
CA SER A 28 0.58 -16.52 6.82
C SER A 28 1.01 -15.54 5.73
N LEU A 29 1.59 -16.04 4.65
CA LEU A 29 1.99 -15.27 3.49
C LEU A 29 0.78 -14.72 2.71
N ALA A 30 -0.25 -15.55 2.50
CA ALA A 30 -1.50 -15.10 1.89
C ALA A 30 -2.16 -13.99 2.73
N LEU A 31 -2.23 -14.17 4.06
CA LEU A 31 -2.77 -13.15 4.97
C LEU A 31 -1.91 -11.88 4.96
N ASN A 32 -0.58 -11.99 4.97
CA ASN A 32 0.34 -10.84 4.90
C ASN A 32 0.07 -10.01 3.63
N ASN A 33 0.01 -10.67 2.48
CA ASN A 33 -0.21 -10.02 1.19
C ASN A 33 -1.58 -9.32 1.14
N VAL A 34 -2.64 -9.97 1.65
CA VAL A 34 -3.98 -9.40 1.69
C VAL A 34 -4.02 -8.15 2.59
N ILE A 35 -3.43 -8.22 3.79
CA ILE A 35 -3.39 -7.09 4.72
C ILE A 35 -2.68 -5.89 4.07
N ILE A 36 -1.50 -6.11 3.48
CA ILE A 36 -0.75 -5.03 2.83
C ILE A 36 -1.52 -4.47 1.62
N GLY A 37 -2.14 -5.34 0.82
CA GLY A 37 -2.98 -4.92 -0.30
C GLY A 37 -4.14 -4.02 0.14
N VAL A 38 -4.82 -4.37 1.23
CA VAL A 38 -5.91 -3.56 1.80
C VAL A 38 -5.38 -2.20 2.29
N ILE A 39 -4.24 -2.17 2.99
CA ILE A 39 -3.63 -0.90 3.46
C ILE A 39 -3.32 0.01 2.27
N ILE A 40 -2.71 -0.52 1.22
CA ILE A 40 -2.39 0.23 0.00
C ILE A 40 -3.67 0.76 -0.66
N ALA A 41 -4.69 -0.09 -0.82
CA ALA A 41 -5.95 0.28 -1.45
C ALA A 41 -6.67 1.39 -0.65
N VAL A 42 -6.73 1.28 0.68
CA VAL A 42 -7.34 2.31 1.55
C VAL A 42 -6.54 3.60 1.48
N TYR A 43 -5.22 3.56 1.52
CA TYR A 43 -4.38 4.76 1.44
C TYR A 43 -4.49 5.45 0.07
N ASN A 44 -4.59 4.65 -1.00
CA ASN A 44 -4.85 5.14 -2.35
C ASN A 44 -6.23 5.78 -2.45
N ALA A 45 -7.27 5.12 -1.93
CA ALA A 45 -8.63 5.66 -1.88
C ALA A 45 -8.71 6.95 -1.05
N TYR A 46 -8.05 7.02 0.11
CA TYR A 46 -7.95 8.24 0.89
C TYR A 46 -7.28 9.37 0.10
N TYR A 47 -6.19 9.08 -0.60
CA TYR A 47 -5.53 10.09 -1.43
C TYR A 47 -6.42 10.56 -2.59
N LEU A 48 -7.12 9.63 -3.25
CA LEU A 48 -7.94 9.91 -4.42
C LEU A 48 -9.27 10.59 -4.09
N PHE A 49 -9.91 10.20 -2.98
CA PHE A 49 -11.21 10.72 -2.57
C PHE A 49 -11.10 11.78 -1.49
N ALA A 50 -10.33 11.57 -0.43
CA ALA A 50 -10.27 12.55 0.66
C ALA A 50 -9.36 13.72 0.30
N ARG A 51 -8.16 13.48 -0.24
CA ARG A 51 -7.17 14.56 -0.48
C ARG A 51 -7.45 15.39 -1.73
N ARG A 52 -7.89 14.78 -2.84
CA ARG A 52 -8.27 15.54 -4.05
C ARG A 52 -9.53 16.39 -3.86
N ASN A 53 -10.50 15.97 -3.03
CA ASN A 53 -11.68 16.80 -2.77
C ASN A 53 -11.35 18.09 -1.98
N VAL A 54 -10.22 18.13 -1.25
CA VAL A 54 -9.76 19.38 -0.60
C VAL A 54 -9.08 20.33 -1.59
N GLU A 55 -8.52 19.83 -2.70
CA GLU A 55 -7.94 20.65 -3.78
C GLU A 55 -8.98 21.13 -4.81
N VAL A 56 -10.24 20.67 -4.76
CA VAL A 56 -11.32 21.09 -5.69
C VAL A 56 -12.08 22.34 -5.21
N LYS A 57 -11.64 22.98 -4.12
CA LYS A 57 -12.04 24.34 -3.74
C LYS A 57 -10.78 25.18 -3.60
N GLU A 58 -10.39 25.87 -4.65
CA GLU A 58 -9.72 27.19 -4.67
C GLU A 58 -9.33 27.49 -6.14
N SER A 59 -10.20 28.28 -6.80
CA SER A 59 -10.09 28.94 -8.14
C SER A 59 -9.88 28.11 -9.40
#